data_AF-A0A1N6D495-F1
#
_entry.id   AF-A0A1N6D495-F1
#
_cell.length_a   1.000
_cell.length_b   1.000
_cell.length_c   1.000
_cell.angle_alpha   90.00
_cell.angle_beta   90.00
_cell.angle_gamma   90.00
#
_symmetry.space_group_name_H-M   'P 1'
#
loop_
_entity.id
_entity.type
_entity.pdbx_description
1 polymer ?
#
loop_
_entity_poly.entity_id
_entity_poly.type
_entity_poly.pdbx_seq_one_letter_code
_entity_poly.pdbx_strand_id
1 'polypeptide(L)'
;MNFIRIQFFFLLLSNTLIQPSFSQGEWLDPKPLDSEELKGKVEHDIVVAQDGTGHFKTIGEALDAIRVYLPKPLTVYIRPGIYKEKLVIHGPVTNVNFVGENPENTIITFDDFAAKDNMGTFETYTLKVLGNSLTFKNLTIQNTAGQVGQAVALHAEGDRLVFENCRFLGNQDTMFASGENSRQYYKNCYIEGTIDFIFGSATAVFENCEIHAKSNSYITAASTPAWVEYGYVFKNCRITSAADVSEVYLGRPWRNFAKTVFINTEMPPSIHPKGWHNWGREYAEKTVFYAEYGSYGPGSTKESRAEWTFQLSGDQLPQYHNSLIFSGSNNDADYDGNRWFGYEKDKSFNLEDAWKKDVRNFPQIKPVYASANDDILEVRNQVYKILGDRKLQIDVFAPKRVESLSPGIVMVHGGGWKSGGKELQIPMAMALAGRGFVTAVVEYRLSPEAPYPAGIHDVKEAIRWLKVHANEFGLDSNKVAISGSSAGGQIAALVGLTKSYEYEGESSLEASSIVHAIIDMDGILAFHHPESAEGQVASEWLGGTYGQKPEVWDHASPLYLKHPNFVPMLFINSQYPRFHAGRDELIEKLDAAGVYSEVHTFPESPHPFWLYEPWFQPTVDLMDGFLSKVLNY
;
A
#
# COMPACT_ATOMS: atom_id res chain seq x y z
N MET A 1 59.40 34.60 -37.22
CA MET A 1 60.47 35.00 -36.27
C MET A 1 59.75 35.64 -35.09
N ASN A 2 59.72 35.11 -33.88
CA ASN A 2 60.72 34.38 -33.13
C ASN A 2 60.07 33.30 -32.25
N PHE A 3 60.70 32.14 -32.22
CA PHE A 3 60.42 31.05 -31.28
C PHE A 3 61.07 31.35 -29.94
N ILE A 4 60.31 31.34 -28.84
CA ILE A 4 60.83 31.12 -27.49
C ILE A 4 59.94 30.09 -26.79
N ARG A 5 60.61 29.05 -26.29
CA ARG A 5 60.09 27.90 -25.52
C ARG A 5 59.37 28.35 -24.25
N ILE A 6 58.21 27.77 -23.97
CA ILE A 6 57.68 27.60 -22.61
C ILE A 6 57.31 26.13 -22.44
N GLN A 7 57.88 25.52 -21.39
CA GLN A 7 57.65 24.15 -20.96
C GLN A 7 56.18 23.93 -20.60
N PHE A 8 55.52 22.96 -21.23
CA PHE A 8 54.26 22.40 -20.73
C PHE A 8 54.58 21.26 -19.77
N PHE A 9 54.24 21.46 -18.50
CA PHE A 9 54.17 20.42 -17.49
C PHE A 9 53.07 19.42 -17.88
N PHE A 10 53.46 18.16 -18.12
CA PHE A 10 52.53 17.04 -18.10
C PHE A 10 52.16 16.76 -16.63
N LEU A 11 50.99 17.22 -16.18
CA LEU A 11 50.36 16.67 -14.99
C LEU A 11 49.68 15.36 -15.39
N LEU A 12 50.36 14.24 -15.09
CA LEU A 12 49.73 12.94 -14.92
C LEU A 12 48.79 13.03 -13.71
N LEU A 13 47.54 13.42 -13.94
CA LEU A 13 46.47 13.15 -13.00
C LEU A 13 46.08 11.68 -13.17
N SER A 14 46.57 10.85 -12.24
CA SER A 14 46.07 9.51 -12.01
C SER A 14 44.57 9.59 -11.73
N ASN A 15 43.75 9.23 -12.71
CA ASN A 15 42.36 8.83 -12.45
C ASN A 15 42.40 7.48 -11.76
N THR A 16 42.64 7.48 -10.45
CA THR A 16 42.17 6.41 -9.58
C THR A 16 40.66 6.40 -9.66
N LEU A 17 40.13 5.51 -10.51
CA LEU A 17 38.78 5.01 -10.40
C LEU A 17 38.62 4.52 -8.96
N ILE A 18 37.92 5.31 -8.15
CA ILE A 18 37.33 4.80 -6.92
C ILE A 18 36.22 3.87 -7.40
N GLN A 19 36.57 2.61 -7.63
CA GLN A 19 35.57 1.54 -7.58
C GLN A 19 34.98 1.59 -6.18
N PRO A 20 33.66 1.62 -6.00
CA PRO A 20 33.09 1.29 -4.71
C PRO A 20 33.51 -0.15 -4.43
N SER A 21 34.50 -0.31 -3.55
CA SER A 21 34.77 -1.58 -2.91
C SER A 21 33.53 -1.89 -2.07
N PHE A 22 32.58 -2.61 -2.67
CA PHE A 22 31.63 -3.38 -1.89
C PHE A 22 32.48 -4.23 -0.97
N SER A 23 32.40 -4.01 0.34
CA SER A 23 32.91 -4.99 1.29
C SER A 23 32.23 -6.29 0.93
N GLN A 24 33.01 -7.26 0.43
CA GLN A 24 32.60 -8.65 0.41
C GLN A 24 32.24 -8.97 1.86
N GLY A 25 30.95 -8.89 2.19
CA GLY A 25 30.45 -9.60 3.35
C GLY A 25 30.79 -11.06 3.09
N GLU A 26 31.57 -11.67 3.98
CA GLU A 26 31.84 -13.09 3.91
C GLU A 26 30.49 -13.80 3.82
N TRP A 27 30.21 -14.38 2.64
CA TRP A 27 29.14 -15.33 2.45
C TRP A 27 29.51 -16.57 3.26
N LEU A 28 29.27 -16.56 4.57
CA LEU A 28 29.39 -17.74 5.41
C LEU A 28 28.56 -18.84 4.75
N ASP A 29 29.15 -20.00 4.48
CA ASP A 29 28.42 -21.14 3.89
C ASP A 29 27.36 -21.61 4.91
N PRO A 30 26.06 -21.34 4.67
CA PRO A 30 25.03 -21.76 5.59
C PRO A 30 24.87 -23.29 5.61
N LYS A 31 24.25 -23.78 6.69
CA LYS A 31 23.82 -25.18 6.74
C LYS A 31 22.59 -25.37 5.84
N PRO A 32 22.52 -26.47 5.07
CA PRO A 32 21.31 -26.82 4.32
C PRO A 32 20.08 -26.92 5.23
N LEU A 33 18.93 -26.50 4.72
CA LEU A 33 17.63 -26.59 5.37
C LEU A 33 16.72 -27.59 4.66
N ASP A 34 15.78 -28.17 5.38
CA ASP A 34 14.74 -29.04 4.82
C ASP A 34 13.53 -28.20 4.40
N SER A 35 13.24 -28.14 3.10
CA SER A 35 12.16 -27.33 2.54
C SER A 35 10.76 -27.85 2.92
N GLU A 36 10.58 -29.16 3.07
CA GLU A 36 9.29 -29.74 3.44
C GLU A 36 8.98 -29.46 4.91
N GLU A 37 9.98 -29.58 5.79
CA GLU A 37 9.80 -29.22 7.21
C GLU A 37 9.56 -27.72 7.39
N LEU A 38 10.18 -26.87 6.56
CA LEU A 38 10.13 -25.41 6.68
C LEU A 38 9.09 -24.72 5.79
N LYS A 39 8.24 -25.48 5.10
CA LYS A 39 7.21 -24.94 4.21
C LYS A 39 6.40 -23.84 4.88
N GLY A 40 6.47 -22.62 4.35
CA GLY A 40 5.77 -21.44 4.86
C GLY A 40 6.24 -20.91 6.22
N LYS A 41 7.46 -21.25 6.67
CA LYS A 41 7.96 -20.92 8.01
C LYS A 41 9.19 -20.01 8.04
N VAL A 42 9.88 -19.82 6.91
CA VAL A 42 11.12 -19.03 6.87
C VAL A 42 10.81 -17.53 6.90
N GLU A 43 11.44 -16.83 7.84
CA GLU A 43 11.27 -15.39 8.10
C GLU A 43 12.60 -14.61 8.17
N HIS A 44 13.72 -15.24 7.78
CA HIS A 44 15.05 -14.63 7.73
C HIS A 44 15.71 -14.83 6.36
N ASP A 45 16.75 -14.08 6.08
CA ASP A 45 17.50 -14.21 4.83
C ASP A 45 17.96 -15.64 4.57
N ILE A 46 17.90 -16.07 3.31
CA ILE A 46 18.28 -17.40 2.87
C ILE A 46 19.18 -17.35 1.64
N VAL A 47 19.83 -18.46 1.36
CA VAL A 47 20.82 -18.59 0.28
C VAL A 47 20.43 -19.81 -0.55
N VAL A 48 20.37 -19.64 -1.86
CA VAL A 48 20.14 -20.70 -2.82
C VAL A 48 21.45 -20.97 -3.55
N ALA A 49 21.91 -22.22 -3.56
CA ALA A 49 23.12 -22.62 -4.28
C ALA A 49 23.03 -24.08 -4.76
N GLN A 50 23.20 -24.30 -6.07
CA GLN A 50 23.04 -25.63 -6.69
C GLN A 50 24.12 -26.64 -6.22
N ASP A 51 25.29 -26.15 -5.81
CA ASP A 51 26.40 -26.96 -5.31
C ASP A 51 26.20 -27.47 -3.87
N GLY A 52 25.10 -27.09 -3.21
CA GLY A 52 24.74 -27.50 -1.86
C GLY A 52 25.38 -26.67 -0.74
N THR A 53 26.06 -25.57 -1.09
CA THR A 53 26.63 -24.63 -0.10
C THR A 53 25.62 -23.62 0.44
N GLY A 54 24.38 -23.63 -0.06
CA GLY A 54 23.27 -22.77 0.35
C GLY A 54 22.32 -23.47 1.33
N HIS A 55 21.33 -22.72 1.82
CA HIS A 55 20.20 -23.27 2.56
C HIS A 55 19.34 -24.18 1.70
N PHE A 56 19.13 -23.81 0.43
CA PHE A 56 18.35 -24.56 -0.57
C PHE A 56 19.15 -24.76 -1.86
N LYS A 57 18.84 -25.82 -2.62
CA LYS A 57 19.49 -26.08 -3.91
C LYS A 57 18.76 -25.45 -5.08
N THR A 58 17.45 -25.29 -4.93
CA THR A 58 16.58 -24.72 -5.96
C THR A 58 15.89 -23.45 -5.47
N ILE A 59 15.47 -22.61 -6.40
CA ILE A 59 14.71 -21.40 -6.06
C ILE A 59 13.28 -21.79 -5.64
N GLY A 60 12.70 -22.84 -6.24
CA GLY A 60 11.41 -23.39 -5.86
C GLY A 60 11.35 -23.82 -4.39
N GLU A 61 12.35 -24.56 -3.91
CA GLU A 61 12.46 -24.96 -2.49
C GLU A 61 12.48 -23.74 -1.55
N ALA A 62 13.24 -22.70 -1.93
CA ALA A 62 13.29 -21.45 -1.17
C ALA A 62 11.92 -20.75 -1.15
N LEU A 63 11.22 -20.68 -2.28
CA LEU A 63 9.89 -20.08 -2.37
C LEU A 63 8.85 -20.82 -1.51
N ASP A 64 8.87 -22.16 -1.53
CA ASP A 64 7.97 -22.98 -0.72
C ASP A 64 8.23 -22.79 0.80
N ALA A 65 9.49 -22.58 1.18
CA ALA A 65 9.88 -22.38 2.56
C ALA A 65 9.53 -20.98 3.11
N ILE A 66 9.49 -19.95 2.26
CA ILE A 66 9.20 -18.58 2.68
C ILE A 66 7.81 -18.47 3.30
N ARG A 67 7.73 -17.88 4.49
CA ARG A 67 6.47 -17.54 5.12
C ARG A 67 5.75 -16.46 4.31
N VAL A 68 4.45 -16.66 4.10
CA VAL A 68 3.56 -15.66 3.50
C VAL A 68 3.24 -14.53 4.49
N TYR A 69 3.02 -13.31 4.00
CA TYR A 69 2.79 -12.12 4.84
C TYR A 69 3.92 -11.86 5.84
N LEU A 70 5.14 -11.71 5.31
CA LEU A 70 6.33 -11.53 6.15
C LEU A 70 6.21 -10.30 7.07
N PRO A 71 6.56 -10.44 8.36
CA PRO A 71 6.48 -9.33 9.33
C PRO A 71 7.54 -8.26 9.08
N LYS A 72 8.61 -8.60 8.35
CA LYS A 72 9.73 -7.76 7.92
C LYS A 72 10.25 -8.23 6.56
N PRO A 73 10.91 -7.38 5.76
CA PRO A 73 11.51 -7.81 4.51
C PRO A 73 12.54 -8.94 4.69
N LEU A 74 12.63 -9.81 3.71
CA LEU A 74 13.55 -10.95 3.66
C LEU A 74 14.32 -10.93 2.34
N THR A 75 15.57 -11.36 2.36
CA THR A 75 16.41 -11.50 1.17
C THR A 75 16.70 -12.96 0.85
N VAL A 76 16.34 -13.37 -0.37
CA VAL A 76 16.77 -14.62 -0.99
C VAL A 76 17.99 -14.31 -1.85
N TYR A 77 19.15 -14.71 -1.37
CA TYR A 77 20.38 -14.62 -2.12
C TYR A 77 20.56 -15.83 -3.02
N ILE A 78 20.89 -15.62 -4.29
CA ILE A 78 20.99 -16.69 -5.29
C ILE A 78 22.43 -16.69 -5.81
N ARG A 79 23.17 -17.76 -5.52
CA ARG A 79 24.56 -17.94 -6.00
C ARG A 79 24.58 -18.16 -7.52
N PRO A 80 25.73 -17.97 -8.18
CA PRO A 80 25.90 -18.27 -9.60
C PRO A 80 25.48 -19.70 -9.94
N GLY A 81 24.71 -19.84 -11.03
CA GLY A 81 24.15 -21.10 -11.47
C GLY A 81 23.13 -20.91 -12.60
N ILE A 82 22.85 -22.01 -13.31
CA ILE A 82 21.75 -22.08 -14.29
C ILE A 82 20.62 -22.88 -13.64
N TYR A 83 19.61 -22.16 -13.15
CA TYR A 83 18.42 -22.67 -12.49
C TYR A 83 17.35 -22.95 -13.55
N LYS A 84 17.35 -24.18 -14.09
CA LYS A 84 16.30 -24.60 -15.05
C LYS A 84 15.02 -24.95 -14.30
N GLU A 85 14.25 -23.92 -13.95
CA GLU A 85 13.04 -24.01 -13.13
C GLU A 85 11.92 -23.16 -13.75
N LYS A 86 10.68 -23.66 -13.67
CA LYS A 86 9.47 -22.90 -13.99
C LYS A 86 8.83 -22.46 -12.68
N LEU A 87 8.85 -21.16 -12.40
CA LEU A 87 8.59 -20.62 -11.07
C LEU A 87 7.34 -19.74 -11.04
N VAL A 88 6.60 -19.81 -9.94
CA VAL A 88 5.50 -18.91 -9.63
C VAL A 88 5.70 -18.34 -8.23
N ILE A 89 5.73 -17.02 -8.11
CA ILE A 89 5.69 -16.32 -6.83
C ILE A 89 4.24 -15.88 -6.60
N HIS A 90 3.53 -16.61 -5.75
CA HIS A 90 2.12 -16.38 -5.48
C HIS A 90 1.87 -15.08 -4.71
N GLY A 91 0.67 -14.52 -4.86
CA GLY A 91 0.24 -13.25 -4.24
C GLY A 91 0.56 -13.06 -2.75
N PRO A 92 0.39 -14.07 -1.88
CA PRO A 92 0.71 -13.97 -0.46
C PRO A 92 2.20 -13.78 -0.11
N VAL A 93 3.11 -14.07 -1.05
CA VAL A 93 4.54 -13.81 -0.89
C VAL A 93 4.79 -12.34 -1.20
N THR A 94 5.08 -11.55 -0.17
CA THR A 94 5.29 -10.10 -0.27
C THR A 94 6.54 -9.67 0.49
N ASN A 95 7.10 -8.50 0.15
CA ASN A 95 8.28 -7.92 0.81
C ASN A 95 9.55 -8.79 0.74
N VAL A 96 9.77 -9.48 -0.38
CA VAL A 96 10.97 -10.32 -0.60
C VAL A 96 11.90 -9.69 -1.63
N ASN A 97 13.20 -9.68 -1.33
CA ASN A 97 14.27 -9.32 -2.25
C ASN A 97 14.93 -10.59 -2.79
N PHE A 98 14.92 -10.80 -4.10
CA PHE A 98 15.67 -11.86 -4.78
C PHE A 98 16.94 -11.25 -5.39
N VAL A 99 18.10 -11.63 -4.86
CA VAL A 99 19.37 -10.99 -5.19
C VAL A 99 20.34 -12.04 -5.72
N GLY A 100 20.58 -12.01 -7.03
CA GLY A 100 21.67 -12.76 -7.63
C GLY A 100 23.04 -12.14 -7.31
N GLU A 101 24.10 -12.91 -7.48
CA GLU A 101 25.46 -12.38 -7.34
C GLU A 101 25.85 -11.54 -8.56
N ASN A 102 25.53 -12.04 -9.75
CA ASN A 102 25.82 -11.37 -11.03
C ASN A 102 24.84 -11.83 -12.13
N PRO A 103 24.27 -10.91 -12.92
CA PRO A 103 23.32 -11.27 -13.97
C PRO A 103 23.91 -12.17 -15.06
N GLU A 104 25.21 -12.13 -15.33
CA GLU A 104 25.86 -12.95 -16.36
C GLU A 104 25.94 -14.43 -16.00
N ASN A 105 25.83 -14.79 -14.71
CA ASN A 105 26.01 -16.15 -14.24
C ASN A 105 24.93 -16.64 -13.26
N THR A 106 24.01 -15.79 -12.83
CA THR A 106 22.84 -16.17 -12.02
C THR A 106 21.60 -16.15 -12.91
N ILE A 107 21.24 -17.31 -13.47
CA ILE A 107 20.28 -17.42 -14.58
C ILE A 107 19.12 -18.33 -14.20
N ILE A 108 17.90 -17.81 -14.26
CA ILE A 108 16.65 -18.57 -14.18
C ILE A 108 16.17 -18.83 -15.61
N THR A 109 15.96 -20.11 -15.97
CA THR A 109 15.66 -20.47 -17.37
C THR A 109 14.57 -21.54 -17.51
N PHE A 110 13.72 -21.37 -18.52
CA PHE A 110 12.84 -22.42 -19.01
C PHE A 110 12.70 -22.33 -20.55
N ASP A 111 11.87 -23.19 -21.14
CA ASP A 111 11.75 -23.35 -22.60
C ASP A 111 10.32 -23.71 -23.08
N ASP A 112 9.29 -23.26 -22.35
CA ASP A 112 7.90 -23.40 -22.79
C ASP A 112 7.49 -22.34 -23.82
N PHE A 113 6.53 -22.69 -24.68
CA PHE A 113 6.01 -21.85 -25.75
C PHE A 113 4.55 -22.19 -26.08
N ALA A 114 3.81 -21.24 -26.64
CA ALA A 114 2.35 -21.28 -26.66
C ALA A 114 1.76 -22.45 -27.47
N ALA A 115 2.41 -22.84 -28.56
CA ALA A 115 1.98 -23.95 -29.41
C ALA A 115 2.31 -25.34 -28.81
N LYS A 116 3.19 -25.42 -27.81
CA LYS A 116 3.53 -26.66 -27.10
C LYS A 116 2.29 -27.12 -26.36
N ASP A 117 1.76 -28.28 -26.74
CA ASP A 117 0.59 -28.90 -26.10
C ASP A 117 -0.64 -27.96 -25.96
N ASN A 118 -0.79 -27.00 -26.89
CA ASN A 118 -1.85 -25.98 -26.86
C ASN A 118 -1.90 -25.15 -25.56
N MET A 119 -0.74 -24.89 -24.97
CA MET A 119 -0.57 -24.19 -23.68
C MET A 119 -1.09 -22.75 -23.67
N GLY A 120 -0.96 -22.04 -24.80
CA GLY A 120 -1.26 -20.60 -24.88
C GLY A 120 -0.21 -19.72 -24.17
N THR A 121 -0.16 -18.43 -24.50
CA THR A 121 0.93 -17.50 -24.10
C THR A 121 1.14 -17.40 -22.58
N PHE A 122 0.06 -17.25 -21.81
CA PHE A 122 0.14 -16.89 -20.38
C PHE A 122 0.64 -18.02 -19.47
N GLU A 123 0.80 -19.23 -20.00
CA GLU A 123 1.37 -20.36 -19.27
C GLU A 123 2.81 -20.66 -19.72
N THR A 124 3.39 -19.90 -20.65
CA THR A 124 4.76 -20.15 -21.19
C THR A 124 5.90 -19.55 -20.36
N TYR A 125 5.57 -18.87 -19.26
CA TYR A 125 6.54 -18.14 -18.44
C TYR A 125 7.68 -19.02 -17.93
N THR A 126 8.87 -18.43 -17.80
CA THR A 126 9.93 -18.96 -16.94
C THR A 126 9.69 -18.58 -15.48
N LEU A 127 9.40 -17.30 -15.24
CA LEU A 127 9.01 -16.79 -13.92
C LEU A 127 7.70 -16.01 -13.99
N LYS A 128 6.73 -16.38 -13.16
CA LYS A 128 5.47 -15.65 -12.95
C LYS A 128 5.44 -15.00 -11.57
N VAL A 129 5.21 -13.69 -11.52
CA VAL A 129 5.26 -12.87 -10.31
C VAL A 129 3.89 -12.26 -10.04
N LEU A 130 3.18 -12.82 -9.06
CA LEU A 130 1.87 -12.37 -8.60
C LEU A 130 1.95 -11.63 -7.25
N GLY A 131 3.03 -11.85 -6.49
CA GLY A 131 3.28 -11.21 -5.19
C GLY A 131 3.62 -9.72 -5.32
N ASN A 132 3.29 -8.96 -4.27
CA ASN A 132 3.48 -7.50 -4.23
C ASN A 132 4.74 -7.09 -3.45
N SER A 133 5.27 -5.91 -3.75
CA SER A 133 6.44 -5.33 -3.05
C SER A 133 7.66 -6.25 -3.10
N LEU A 134 7.98 -6.73 -4.31
CA LEU A 134 9.08 -7.64 -4.55
C LEU A 134 10.19 -6.92 -5.30
N THR A 135 11.43 -7.22 -4.94
CA THR A 135 12.61 -6.69 -5.63
C THR A 135 13.44 -7.82 -6.21
N PHE A 136 13.91 -7.67 -7.43
CA PHE A 136 14.84 -8.56 -8.10
C PHE A 136 16.09 -7.79 -8.48
N LYS A 137 17.27 -8.31 -8.14
CA LYS A 137 18.55 -7.66 -8.47
C LYS A 137 19.56 -8.65 -9.03
N ASN A 138 20.39 -8.17 -9.96
CA ASN A 138 21.63 -8.84 -10.40
C ASN A 138 21.42 -10.29 -10.90
N LEU A 139 20.36 -10.54 -11.65
CA LEU A 139 20.03 -11.87 -12.17
C LEU A 139 19.45 -11.82 -13.58
N THR A 140 19.46 -12.96 -14.27
CA THR A 140 18.85 -13.13 -15.59
C THR A 140 17.61 -14.02 -15.49
N ILE A 141 16.54 -13.63 -16.17
CA ILE A 141 15.35 -14.45 -16.42
C ILE A 141 15.24 -14.65 -17.93
N GLN A 142 15.26 -15.90 -18.39
CA GLN A 142 15.28 -16.19 -19.83
C GLN A 142 14.34 -17.33 -20.24
N ASN A 143 13.71 -17.16 -21.40
CA ASN A 143 13.04 -18.24 -22.10
C ASN A 143 13.85 -18.66 -23.34
N THR A 144 14.22 -19.93 -23.41
CA THR A 144 15.13 -20.49 -24.42
C THR A 144 14.43 -21.26 -25.54
N ALA A 145 13.10 -21.19 -25.63
CA ALA A 145 12.32 -21.92 -26.63
C ALA A 145 12.65 -21.54 -28.10
N GLY A 146 13.30 -20.39 -28.33
CA GLY A 146 13.67 -19.93 -29.66
C GLY A 146 12.53 -19.18 -30.38
N GLN A 147 12.58 -19.13 -31.71
CA GLN A 147 11.57 -18.46 -32.55
C GLN A 147 10.41 -19.40 -32.88
N VAL A 148 9.66 -19.79 -31.84
CA VAL A 148 8.58 -20.79 -31.91
C VAL A 148 7.18 -20.17 -31.72
N GLY A 149 7.08 -18.85 -31.91
CA GLY A 149 5.92 -18.05 -31.48
C GLY A 149 6.12 -17.51 -30.06
N GLN A 150 5.03 -17.28 -29.34
CA GLN A 150 5.03 -16.66 -28.02
C GLN A 150 5.71 -17.56 -26.97
N ALA A 151 6.69 -16.99 -26.25
CA ALA A 151 7.44 -17.69 -25.20
C ALA A 151 7.93 -16.68 -24.14
N VAL A 152 7.25 -16.63 -23.00
CA VAL A 152 7.45 -15.60 -21.98
C VAL A 152 8.64 -15.96 -21.07
N ALA A 153 9.55 -15.01 -20.86
CA ALA A 153 10.60 -15.11 -19.85
C ALA A 153 10.05 -14.65 -18.49
N LEU A 154 9.60 -13.39 -18.42
CA LEU A 154 8.98 -12.81 -17.22
C LEU A 154 7.49 -12.52 -17.44
N HIS A 155 6.65 -13.07 -16.56
CA HIS A 155 5.24 -12.71 -16.41
C HIS A 155 5.07 -11.96 -15.11
N ALA A 156 4.91 -10.64 -15.15
CA ALA A 156 4.80 -9.79 -13.97
C ALA A 156 3.42 -9.14 -13.87
N GLU A 157 2.70 -9.43 -12.77
CA GLU A 157 1.38 -8.85 -12.47
C GLU A 157 1.28 -8.20 -11.09
N GLY A 158 2.17 -8.52 -10.15
CA GLY A 158 2.20 -7.90 -8.82
C GLY A 158 2.39 -6.38 -8.86
N ASP A 159 2.00 -5.69 -7.78
CA ASP A 159 2.20 -4.26 -7.58
C ASP A 159 3.50 -3.96 -6.79
N ARG A 160 4.10 -2.80 -7.04
CA ARG A 160 5.37 -2.35 -6.46
C ARG A 160 6.51 -3.33 -6.74
N LEU A 161 6.62 -3.76 -7.99
CA LEU A 161 7.72 -4.61 -8.44
C LEU A 161 8.92 -3.78 -8.84
N VAL A 162 10.10 -4.18 -8.37
CA VAL A 162 11.37 -3.52 -8.72
C VAL A 162 12.32 -4.55 -9.31
N PHE A 163 12.88 -4.24 -10.49
CA PHE A 163 13.93 -5.01 -11.14
C PHE A 163 15.12 -4.08 -11.36
N GLU A 164 16.26 -4.36 -10.73
CA GLU A 164 17.46 -3.53 -10.82
C GLU A 164 18.66 -4.35 -11.31
N ASN A 165 19.30 -3.92 -12.40
CA ASN A 165 20.43 -4.64 -12.99
C ASN A 165 20.09 -6.10 -13.35
N CYS A 166 18.90 -6.31 -13.93
CA CYS A 166 18.44 -7.62 -14.39
C CYS A 166 18.51 -7.74 -15.92
N ARG A 167 18.57 -8.97 -16.41
CA ARG A 167 18.46 -9.27 -17.86
C ARG A 167 17.22 -10.10 -18.16
N PHE A 168 16.49 -9.72 -19.20
CA PHE A 168 15.30 -10.44 -19.69
C PHE A 168 15.54 -10.89 -21.12
N LEU A 169 15.70 -12.19 -21.32
CA LEU A 169 16.15 -12.75 -22.60
C LEU A 169 15.07 -13.65 -23.21
N GLY A 170 14.72 -13.40 -24.47
CA GLY A 170 13.74 -14.21 -25.19
C GLY A 170 13.68 -13.89 -26.68
N ASN A 171 12.52 -14.18 -27.26
CA ASN A 171 12.17 -13.83 -28.63
C ASN A 171 10.81 -13.11 -28.63
N GLN A 172 9.77 -13.74 -29.15
CA GLN A 172 8.43 -13.15 -29.15
C GLN A 172 7.82 -13.23 -27.75
N ASP A 173 7.21 -12.13 -27.31
CA ASP A 173 6.51 -12.00 -26.02
C ASP A 173 7.46 -12.21 -24.80
N THR A 174 8.71 -11.75 -24.88
CA THR A 174 9.74 -11.97 -23.82
C THR A 174 9.28 -11.53 -22.43
N MET A 175 8.65 -10.37 -22.30
CA MET A 175 8.21 -9.82 -21.01
C MET A 175 6.76 -9.39 -21.06
N PHE A 176 5.93 -10.09 -20.28
CA PHE A 176 4.56 -9.71 -20.01
C PHE A 176 4.51 -8.83 -18.76
N ALA A 177 4.63 -7.51 -18.96
CA ALA A 177 4.53 -6.48 -17.92
C ALA A 177 3.07 -6.02 -17.81
N SER A 178 2.28 -6.73 -17.00
CA SER A 178 0.84 -6.56 -16.94
C SER A 178 0.35 -6.46 -15.51
N GLY A 179 -0.95 -6.57 -15.32
CA GLY A 179 -1.56 -6.59 -14.00
C GLY A 179 -2.39 -5.35 -13.74
N GLU A 180 -3.38 -5.56 -12.90
CA GLU A 180 -4.32 -4.57 -12.45
C GLU A 180 -3.69 -3.63 -11.43
N ASN A 181 -3.67 -2.33 -11.72
CA ASN A 181 -2.97 -1.33 -10.90
C ASN A 181 -1.50 -1.69 -10.61
N SER A 182 -0.91 -2.53 -11.46
CA SER A 182 0.45 -3.01 -11.29
C SER A 182 1.44 -1.91 -11.64
N ARG A 183 2.18 -1.45 -10.63
CA ARG A 183 3.30 -0.53 -10.79
C ARG A 183 4.60 -1.30 -10.78
N GLN A 184 5.37 -1.11 -11.85
CA GLN A 184 6.61 -1.85 -12.07
C GLN A 184 7.75 -0.87 -12.42
N TYR A 185 8.91 -1.09 -11.83
CA TYR A 185 10.09 -0.27 -12.07
C TYR A 185 11.27 -1.14 -12.49
N TYR A 186 11.78 -0.89 -13.69
CA TYR A 186 12.90 -1.58 -14.30
C TYR A 186 14.05 -0.59 -14.45
N LYS A 187 15.16 -0.81 -13.73
CA LYS A 187 16.27 0.13 -13.66
C LYS A 187 17.58 -0.54 -14.03
N ASN A 188 18.33 0.06 -14.95
CA ASN A 188 19.61 -0.47 -15.43
C ASN A 188 19.49 -1.90 -15.99
N CYS A 189 18.35 -2.24 -16.61
CA CYS A 189 18.10 -3.58 -17.11
C CYS A 189 18.49 -3.73 -18.59
N TYR A 190 18.76 -4.97 -19.00
CA TYR A 190 18.89 -5.35 -20.41
C TYR A 190 17.68 -6.20 -20.81
N ILE A 191 17.00 -5.84 -21.90
CA ILE A 191 15.83 -6.56 -22.40
C ILE A 191 16.05 -6.84 -23.89
N GLU A 192 15.93 -8.10 -24.31
CA GLU A 192 16.02 -8.46 -25.74
C GLU A 192 14.83 -9.29 -26.23
N GLY A 193 14.50 -9.16 -27.50
CA GLY A 193 13.48 -9.99 -28.12
C GLY A 193 13.24 -9.72 -29.60
N THR A 194 12.22 -10.36 -30.14
CA THR A 194 11.75 -10.19 -31.51
C THR A 194 10.42 -9.45 -31.50
N ILE A 195 9.28 -10.12 -31.68
CA ILE A 195 7.96 -9.49 -31.81
C ILE A 195 7.36 -9.21 -30.41
N ASP A 196 6.83 -8.00 -30.20
CA ASP A 196 6.03 -7.62 -29.03
C ASP A 196 6.72 -7.96 -27.69
N PHE A 197 8.03 -7.84 -27.64
CA PHE A 197 8.81 -8.44 -26.56
C PHE A 197 8.67 -7.73 -25.21
N ILE A 198 8.00 -6.57 -25.17
CA ILE A 198 7.48 -5.92 -23.96
C ILE A 198 5.98 -5.66 -24.17
N PHE A 199 5.11 -6.45 -23.52
CA PHE A 199 3.65 -6.38 -23.76
C PHE A 199 2.85 -6.51 -22.47
N GLY A 200 1.60 -6.03 -22.47
CA GLY A 200 0.75 -5.97 -21.27
C GLY A 200 0.23 -4.59 -20.90
N SER A 201 -0.40 -4.49 -19.73
CA SER A 201 -1.17 -3.31 -19.28
C SER A 201 -0.57 -2.50 -18.13
N ALA A 202 0.58 -2.89 -17.59
CA ALA A 202 1.11 -2.29 -16.36
C ALA A 202 1.45 -0.79 -16.52
N THR A 203 1.46 -0.08 -15.40
CA THR A 203 2.18 1.19 -15.29
C THR A 203 3.65 0.85 -15.03
N ALA A 204 4.46 0.85 -16.08
CA ALA A 204 5.85 0.40 -16.00
C ALA A 204 6.83 1.50 -16.42
N VAL A 205 7.80 1.81 -15.56
CA VAL A 205 8.91 2.72 -15.88
C VAL A 205 10.16 1.91 -16.14
N PHE A 206 10.78 2.12 -17.30
CA PHE A 206 12.07 1.60 -17.69
C PHE A 206 13.08 2.74 -17.66
N GLU A 207 14.08 2.69 -16.79
CA GLU A 207 15.04 3.77 -16.59
C GLU A 207 16.48 3.28 -16.76
N ASN A 208 17.23 3.95 -17.63
CA ASN A 208 18.61 3.58 -17.98
C ASN A 208 18.74 2.14 -18.50
N CYS A 209 17.72 1.64 -19.19
CA CYS A 209 17.73 0.27 -19.74
C CYS A 209 18.30 0.23 -21.15
N GLU A 210 18.91 -0.90 -21.52
CA GLU A 210 19.20 -1.26 -22.91
C GLU A 210 18.11 -2.18 -23.45
N ILE A 211 17.57 -1.81 -24.62
CA ILE A 211 16.46 -2.50 -25.28
C ILE A 211 16.95 -3.00 -26.64
N HIS A 212 17.16 -4.31 -26.77
CA HIS A 212 17.83 -4.92 -27.91
C HIS A 212 16.86 -5.69 -28.84
N ALA A 213 16.70 -5.22 -30.07
CA ALA A 213 15.87 -5.89 -31.09
C ALA A 213 16.68 -6.92 -31.90
N LYS A 214 16.24 -8.18 -31.89
CA LYS A 214 16.93 -9.30 -32.55
C LYS A 214 16.48 -9.53 -33.99
N SER A 215 15.35 -8.97 -34.38
CA SER A 215 14.78 -9.04 -35.74
C SER A 215 14.08 -7.73 -36.08
N ASN A 216 13.64 -7.58 -37.33
CA ASN A 216 12.61 -6.58 -37.64
C ASN A 216 11.39 -6.85 -36.77
N SER A 217 10.89 -5.83 -36.06
CA SER A 217 10.01 -6.07 -34.94
C SER A 217 9.24 -4.87 -34.40
N TYR A 218 8.51 -5.11 -33.32
CA TYR A 218 7.84 -4.12 -32.49
C TYR A 218 8.36 -4.27 -31.06
N ILE A 219 8.90 -3.20 -30.49
CA ILE A 219 9.42 -3.23 -29.12
C ILE A 219 8.28 -3.43 -28.13
N THR A 220 7.26 -2.57 -28.18
CA THR A 220 6.12 -2.66 -27.28
C THR A 220 4.83 -3.13 -27.95
N ALA A 221 4.04 -3.88 -27.19
CA ALA A 221 2.64 -4.14 -27.47
C ALA A 221 1.77 -3.85 -26.24
N ALA A 222 1.63 -2.55 -25.94
CA ALA A 222 0.88 -2.11 -24.77
C ALA A 222 -0.63 -2.36 -24.91
N SER A 223 -1.27 -2.65 -23.79
CA SER A 223 -2.73 -2.82 -23.62
C SER A 223 -3.27 -2.00 -22.46
N THR A 224 -2.66 -0.84 -22.20
CA THR A 224 -3.08 0.09 -21.15
C THR A 224 -4.57 0.41 -21.28
N PRO A 225 -5.39 0.20 -20.23
CA PRO A 225 -6.80 0.57 -20.25
C PRO A 225 -7.02 2.09 -20.32
N ALA A 226 -8.20 2.49 -20.77
CA ALA A 226 -8.55 3.91 -20.94
C ALA A 226 -8.43 4.73 -19.63
N TRP A 227 -8.79 4.12 -18.50
CA TRP A 227 -8.83 4.75 -17.17
C TRP A 227 -7.48 4.77 -16.44
N VAL A 228 -6.45 4.08 -16.97
CA VAL A 228 -5.10 4.07 -16.37
C VAL A 228 -4.28 5.20 -16.96
N GLU A 229 -3.81 6.12 -16.12
CA GLU A 229 -3.16 7.36 -16.57
C GLU A 229 -1.86 7.08 -17.37
N TYR A 230 -0.98 6.25 -16.81
CA TYR A 230 0.34 5.91 -17.37
C TYR A 230 0.43 4.45 -17.78
N GLY A 231 0.89 4.19 -19.01
CA GLY A 231 1.28 2.85 -19.47
C GLY A 231 2.78 2.64 -19.30
N TYR A 232 3.47 2.40 -20.41
CA TYR A 232 4.93 2.24 -20.41
C TYR A 232 5.65 3.58 -20.57
N VAL A 233 6.67 3.82 -19.75
CA VAL A 233 7.49 5.03 -19.81
C VAL A 233 8.97 4.63 -19.80
N PHE A 234 9.66 4.87 -20.91
CA PHE A 234 11.09 4.63 -21.07
C PHE A 234 11.84 5.95 -20.86
N LYS A 235 12.85 5.96 -19.99
CA LYS A 235 13.62 7.14 -19.60
C LYS A 235 15.10 6.87 -19.69
N ASN A 236 15.82 7.73 -20.42
CA ASN A 236 17.26 7.65 -20.55
C ASN A 236 17.74 6.27 -21.02
N CYS A 237 16.90 5.58 -21.81
CA CYS A 237 17.18 4.25 -22.33
C CYS A 237 18.03 4.32 -23.60
N ARG A 238 18.57 3.18 -24.00
CA ARG A 238 19.25 2.99 -25.28
C ARG A 238 18.61 1.84 -26.03
N ILE A 239 18.17 2.09 -27.26
CA ILE A 239 17.71 1.03 -28.14
C ILE A 239 18.89 0.56 -29.00
N THR A 240 19.05 -0.75 -29.14
CA THR A 240 20.05 -1.37 -30.03
C THR A 240 19.37 -2.43 -30.88
N SER A 241 20.05 -2.89 -31.92
CA SER A 241 19.53 -3.92 -32.83
C SER A 241 20.65 -4.81 -33.34
N ALA A 242 20.30 -6.05 -33.72
CA ALA A 242 21.22 -6.96 -34.38
C ALA A 242 21.61 -6.43 -35.78
N ALA A 243 22.76 -6.88 -36.31
CA ALA A 243 23.40 -6.28 -37.48
C ALA A 243 22.52 -6.19 -38.74
N ASP A 244 21.66 -7.18 -38.97
CA ASP A 244 20.82 -7.29 -40.17
C ASP A 244 19.40 -6.71 -39.97
N VAL A 245 19.15 -6.03 -38.85
CA VAL A 245 17.85 -5.46 -38.51
C VAL A 245 17.75 -4.03 -39.03
N SER A 246 16.71 -3.76 -39.82
CA SER A 246 16.49 -2.45 -40.44
C SER A 246 15.09 -1.86 -40.20
N GLU A 247 14.15 -2.65 -39.68
CA GLU A 247 12.77 -2.21 -39.48
C GLU A 247 12.27 -2.56 -38.07
N VAL A 248 12.50 -1.66 -37.13
CA VAL A 248 12.02 -1.75 -35.74
C VAL A 248 11.04 -0.62 -35.46
N TYR A 249 9.87 -0.97 -34.96
CA TYR A 249 8.90 0.00 -34.43
C TYR A 249 9.03 0.09 -32.91
N LEU A 250 8.89 1.30 -32.38
CA LEU A 250 8.81 1.59 -30.95
C LEU A 250 7.65 0.84 -30.28
N GLY A 251 6.56 0.64 -31.01
CA GLY A 251 5.47 -0.21 -30.55
C GLY A 251 4.25 -0.24 -31.45
N ARG A 252 3.26 -1.05 -31.04
CA ARG A 252 1.94 -1.17 -31.67
C ARG A 252 0.84 -1.47 -30.63
N PRO A 253 -0.40 -1.01 -30.83
CA PRO A 253 -1.44 -1.13 -29.80
C PRO A 253 -2.09 -2.51 -29.81
N TRP A 254 -1.80 -3.31 -28.77
CA TRP A 254 -2.49 -4.60 -28.60
C TRP A 254 -3.98 -4.38 -28.30
N ARG A 255 -4.28 -3.34 -27.50
CA ARG A 255 -5.63 -2.82 -27.24
C ARG A 255 -5.74 -1.35 -27.59
N ASN A 256 -6.98 -0.87 -27.76
CA ASN A 256 -7.25 0.56 -27.85
C ASN A 256 -6.78 1.25 -26.56
N PHE A 257 -6.48 2.55 -26.63
CA PHE A 257 -5.96 3.34 -25.50
C PHE A 257 -4.57 2.95 -24.98
N ALA A 258 -3.84 2.09 -25.68
CA ALA A 258 -2.46 1.76 -25.35
C ALA A 258 -1.59 3.02 -25.18
N LYS A 259 -0.77 3.05 -24.12
CA LYS A 259 0.08 4.20 -23.80
C LYS A 259 1.55 3.78 -23.72
N THR A 260 2.41 4.49 -24.43
CA THR A 260 3.85 4.27 -24.40
C THR A 260 4.58 5.58 -24.66
N VAL A 261 5.55 5.91 -23.81
CA VAL A 261 6.30 7.16 -23.89
C VAL A 261 7.79 6.87 -23.84
N PHE A 262 8.57 7.47 -24.76
CA PHE A 262 10.04 7.44 -24.73
C PHE A 262 10.60 8.83 -24.43
N ILE A 263 11.39 8.96 -23.37
CA ILE A 263 12.00 10.21 -22.91
C ILE A 263 13.52 10.05 -22.92
N ASN A 264 14.22 10.95 -23.60
CA ASN A 264 15.69 11.01 -23.69
C ASN A 264 16.33 9.67 -24.10
N THR A 265 15.73 8.98 -25.06
CA THR A 265 16.18 7.65 -25.49
C THR A 265 17.10 7.73 -26.72
N GLU A 266 18.22 7.02 -26.70
CA GLU A 266 19.10 6.85 -27.87
C GLU A 266 18.47 5.83 -28.85
N MET A 267 18.32 6.21 -30.12
CA MET A 267 17.64 5.42 -31.15
C MET A 267 18.56 5.07 -32.34
N PRO A 268 18.72 3.79 -32.70
CA PRO A 268 19.58 3.32 -33.79
C PRO A 268 18.92 3.56 -35.16
N PRO A 269 19.68 3.50 -36.28
CA PRO A 269 19.13 3.77 -37.62
C PRO A 269 18.07 2.75 -38.07
N SER A 270 17.98 1.61 -37.38
CA SER A 270 16.98 0.57 -37.66
C SER A 270 15.57 0.93 -37.17
N ILE A 271 15.39 2.03 -36.43
CA ILE A 271 14.05 2.51 -36.07
C ILE A 271 13.35 2.99 -37.33
N HIS A 272 12.21 2.38 -37.63
CA HIS A 272 11.40 2.71 -38.79
C HIS A 272 11.01 4.21 -38.71
N PRO A 273 11.05 5.00 -39.80
CA PRO A 273 10.81 6.44 -39.75
C PRO A 273 9.48 6.85 -39.10
N LYS A 274 8.40 6.09 -39.37
CA LYS A 274 7.08 6.28 -38.72
C LYS A 274 7.09 6.08 -37.20
N GLY A 275 8.09 5.40 -36.65
CA GLY A 275 8.24 5.07 -35.23
C GLY A 275 7.24 4.03 -34.72
N TRP A 276 5.97 4.15 -35.07
CA TRP A 276 4.87 3.40 -34.49
C TRP A 276 4.01 2.73 -35.56
N HIS A 277 3.40 1.60 -35.21
CA HIS A 277 2.48 0.87 -36.09
C HIS A 277 1.10 0.78 -35.45
N ASN A 278 0.03 0.99 -36.22
CA ASN A 278 -1.35 1.09 -35.72
C ASN A 278 -2.07 -0.27 -35.55
N TRP A 279 -1.33 -1.39 -35.65
CA TRP A 279 -1.89 -2.76 -35.67
C TRP A 279 -2.85 -3.03 -36.86
N GLY A 280 -2.83 -2.19 -37.90
CA GLY A 280 -3.84 -2.25 -38.97
C GLY A 280 -5.23 -1.77 -38.51
N ARG A 281 -5.30 -0.97 -37.44
CA ARG A 281 -6.55 -0.47 -36.85
C ARG A 281 -6.56 1.05 -36.81
N GLU A 282 -7.21 1.69 -37.79
CA GLU A 282 -7.34 3.16 -37.86
C GLU A 282 -8.01 3.77 -36.62
N TYR A 283 -8.95 3.06 -35.99
CA TYR A 283 -9.58 3.56 -34.75
C TYR A 283 -8.59 3.68 -33.58
N ALA A 284 -7.57 2.81 -33.53
CA ALA A 284 -6.58 2.86 -32.46
C ALA A 284 -5.82 4.20 -32.48
N GLU A 285 -5.54 4.75 -33.68
CA GLU A 285 -4.87 6.04 -33.87
C GLU A 285 -5.58 7.19 -33.14
N LYS A 286 -6.90 7.08 -32.91
CA LYS A 286 -7.70 8.12 -32.22
C LYS A 286 -7.67 8.01 -30.69
N THR A 287 -7.17 6.89 -30.16
CA THR A 287 -7.33 6.55 -28.73
C THR A 287 -6.01 6.30 -28.01
N VAL A 288 -4.99 5.84 -28.73
CA VAL A 288 -3.67 5.57 -28.17
C VAL A 288 -2.95 6.85 -27.76
N PHE A 289 -2.04 6.72 -26.81
CA PHE A 289 -1.11 7.79 -26.44
C PHE A 289 0.32 7.32 -26.62
N TYR A 290 0.87 7.54 -27.82
CA TYR A 290 2.26 7.24 -28.13
C TYR A 290 3.05 8.52 -28.29
N ALA A 291 4.05 8.71 -27.43
CA ALA A 291 4.76 9.98 -27.34
C ALA A 291 6.27 9.81 -27.22
N GLU A 292 7.00 10.82 -27.70
CA GLU A 292 8.44 10.94 -27.53
C GLU A 292 8.81 12.32 -26.96
N TYR A 293 9.90 12.39 -26.18
CA TYR A 293 10.55 13.63 -25.77
C TYR A 293 12.06 13.46 -25.80
N GLY A 294 12.79 14.41 -26.39
CA GLY A 294 14.26 14.47 -26.25
C GLY A 294 15.05 13.25 -26.76
N SER A 295 14.41 12.28 -27.42
CA SER A 295 15.10 11.14 -28.04
C SER A 295 16.07 11.62 -29.13
N TYR A 296 17.20 10.92 -29.24
CA TYR A 296 18.33 11.31 -30.10
C TYR A 296 18.93 10.10 -30.81
N GLY A 297 19.85 10.34 -31.75
CA GLY A 297 20.46 9.30 -32.58
C GLY A 297 19.84 9.22 -33.99
N PRO A 298 20.41 8.39 -34.88
CA PRO A 298 20.00 8.34 -36.29
C PRO A 298 18.56 7.85 -36.51
N GLY A 299 17.95 7.15 -35.54
CA GLY A 299 16.55 6.69 -35.61
C GLY A 299 15.51 7.66 -35.05
N SER A 300 15.93 8.81 -34.52
CA SER A 300 15.05 9.73 -33.77
C SER A 300 14.43 10.85 -34.62
N THR A 301 14.30 10.68 -35.94
CA THR A 301 13.78 11.70 -36.85
C THR A 301 12.28 11.96 -36.62
N LYS A 302 11.95 13.09 -36.00
CA LYS A 302 10.59 13.42 -35.55
C LYS A 302 9.65 13.73 -36.70
N GLU A 303 10.16 14.33 -37.77
CA GLU A 303 9.38 14.83 -38.90
C GLU A 303 8.75 13.72 -39.75
N SER A 304 9.24 12.47 -39.60
CA SER A 304 8.75 11.29 -40.33
C SER A 304 7.84 10.39 -39.50
N ARG A 305 7.55 10.76 -38.24
CA ARG A 305 6.68 9.99 -37.35
C ARG A 305 5.25 9.96 -37.87
N ALA A 306 4.51 8.91 -37.49
CA ALA A 306 3.10 8.82 -37.82
C ALA A 306 2.32 10.01 -37.20
N GLU A 307 1.42 10.61 -37.97
CA GLU A 307 0.74 11.87 -37.62
C GLU A 307 -0.11 11.80 -36.34
N TRP A 308 -0.55 10.60 -35.95
CA TRP A 308 -1.35 10.33 -34.76
C TRP A 308 -0.52 10.15 -33.48
N THR A 309 0.79 10.39 -33.55
CA THR A 309 1.72 10.29 -32.41
C THR A 309 2.08 11.66 -31.89
N PHE A 310 2.57 11.73 -30.65
CA PHE A 310 2.77 12.99 -29.93
C PHE A 310 4.25 13.27 -29.71
N GLN A 311 4.61 14.54 -29.71
CA GLN A 311 5.87 15.02 -29.14
C GLN A 311 5.51 15.78 -27.87
N LEU A 312 6.05 15.35 -26.72
CA LEU A 312 5.81 16.08 -25.49
C LEU A 312 6.54 17.43 -25.53
N SER A 313 6.02 18.41 -24.81
CA SER A 313 6.72 19.67 -24.51
C SER A 313 7.51 19.58 -23.22
N GLY A 314 8.46 20.50 -23.03
CA GLY A 314 9.28 20.54 -21.80
C GLY A 314 8.44 20.70 -20.54
N ASP A 315 7.34 21.45 -20.61
CA ASP A 315 6.44 21.71 -19.48
C ASP A 315 5.61 20.47 -19.07
N GLN A 316 5.53 19.45 -19.92
CA GLN A 316 4.86 18.19 -19.60
C GLN A 316 5.79 17.20 -18.88
N LEU A 317 7.12 17.39 -18.95
CA LEU A 317 8.09 16.49 -18.32
C LEU A 317 7.92 16.33 -16.80
N PRO A 318 7.59 17.38 -16.02
CA PRO A 318 7.37 17.22 -14.58
C PRO A 318 6.29 16.18 -14.25
N GLN A 319 5.27 16.00 -15.11
CA GLN A 319 4.21 14.97 -14.91
C GLN A 319 4.75 13.55 -15.03
N TYR A 320 5.84 13.38 -15.76
CA TYR A 320 6.54 12.10 -15.88
C TYR A 320 7.59 11.92 -14.79
N HIS A 321 7.53 12.61 -13.64
CA HIS A 321 8.36 12.25 -12.49
C HIS A 321 7.93 10.89 -11.89
N ASN A 322 8.88 10.05 -11.44
CA ASN A 322 8.57 8.70 -10.94
C ASN A 322 7.52 8.73 -9.82
N SER A 323 7.56 9.73 -8.93
CA SER A 323 6.58 9.85 -7.84
C SER A 323 5.16 10.09 -8.33
N LEU A 324 4.95 10.76 -9.47
CA LEU A 324 3.62 11.02 -10.03
C LEU A 324 3.13 9.82 -10.85
N ILE A 325 4.02 9.23 -11.66
CA ILE A 325 3.71 8.00 -12.40
C ILE A 325 3.27 6.89 -11.44
N PHE A 326 3.97 6.74 -10.31
CA PHE A 326 3.70 5.69 -9.34
C PHE A 326 2.73 6.09 -8.22
N SER A 327 2.40 7.37 -8.02
CA SER A 327 1.32 7.73 -7.10
C SER A 327 -0.04 7.29 -7.66
N GLY A 328 -0.19 7.35 -8.99
CA GLY A 328 -1.45 7.09 -9.68
C GLY A 328 -2.50 8.17 -9.41
N SER A 329 -3.42 8.38 -10.35
CA SER A 329 -4.72 8.97 -10.12
C SER A 329 -5.75 8.09 -10.84
N ASN A 330 -6.00 6.90 -10.30
CA ASN A 330 -6.91 5.95 -10.96
C ASN A 330 -8.36 6.39 -10.73
N ASN A 331 -9.13 6.53 -11.83
CA ASN A 331 -10.57 6.75 -11.73
C ASN A 331 -11.28 5.47 -11.22
N ASP A 332 -12.29 5.70 -10.39
CA ASP A 332 -12.87 4.77 -9.42
C ASP A 332 -13.78 3.64 -9.95
N ALA A 333 -13.91 3.40 -11.26
CA ALA A 333 -14.77 2.33 -11.77
C ALA A 333 -14.48 1.89 -13.23
N ASP A 334 -14.76 0.62 -13.53
CA ASP A 334 -14.94 0.13 -14.89
C ASP A 334 -16.25 0.66 -15.53
N TYR A 335 -16.51 0.27 -16.79
CA TYR A 335 -17.72 0.67 -17.54
C TYR A 335 -19.03 0.26 -16.86
N ASP A 336 -18.98 -0.72 -15.96
CA ASP A 336 -20.13 -1.28 -15.23
C ASP A 336 -20.24 -0.74 -13.79
N GLY A 337 -19.39 0.22 -13.40
CA GLY A 337 -19.43 0.81 -12.07
C GLY A 337 -18.71 -0.01 -10.99
N ASN A 338 -17.99 -1.07 -11.36
CA ASN A 338 -17.27 -1.92 -10.43
C ASN A 338 -15.85 -1.38 -10.20
N ARG A 339 -15.45 -1.29 -8.92
CA ARG A 339 -14.05 -1.13 -8.53
C ARG A 339 -13.38 -2.48 -8.71
N TRP A 340 -12.49 -2.59 -9.69
CA TRP A 340 -11.79 -3.84 -9.96
C TRP A 340 -10.64 -4.05 -8.95
N PHE A 341 -9.93 -3.00 -8.47
CA PHE A 341 -9.05 -3.02 -7.28
C PHE A 341 -8.79 -1.63 -6.69
N GLY A 342 -8.73 -1.60 -5.36
CA GLY A 342 -8.63 -0.46 -4.45
C GLY A 342 -9.18 -0.94 -3.10
N TYR A 343 -8.86 -0.32 -1.97
CA TYR A 343 -9.43 -0.72 -0.68
C TYR A 343 -10.97 -0.73 -0.77
N GLU A 344 -11.55 -1.92 -0.87
CA GLU A 344 -12.97 -2.11 -0.63
C GLU A 344 -13.11 -2.16 0.89
N LYS A 345 -13.66 -1.07 1.45
CA LYS A 345 -13.96 -0.99 2.88
C LYS A 345 -14.69 -2.27 3.27
N ASP A 346 -14.12 -3.03 4.19
CA ASP A 346 -14.74 -4.27 4.67
C ASP A 346 -16.06 -3.90 5.39
N LYS A 347 -17.19 -4.22 4.73
CA LYS A 347 -18.55 -3.95 5.22
C LYS A 347 -19.12 -5.12 6.04
N SER A 348 -18.31 -6.12 6.38
CA SER A 348 -18.76 -7.30 7.13
C SER A 348 -19.32 -6.96 8.51
N PHE A 349 -18.95 -5.81 9.08
CA PHE A 349 -19.59 -5.25 10.25
C PHE A 349 -20.48 -4.05 9.91
N ASN A 350 -21.79 -4.25 10.05
CA ASN A 350 -22.84 -3.22 9.91
C ASN A 350 -23.96 -3.47 10.94
N LEU A 351 -24.81 -2.46 11.16
CA LEU A 351 -25.87 -2.50 12.18
C LEU A 351 -26.87 -3.62 11.92
N GLU A 352 -27.30 -3.79 10.67
CA GLU A 352 -28.32 -4.74 10.27
C GLU A 352 -27.88 -6.18 10.52
N ASP A 353 -26.66 -6.53 10.13
CA ASP A 353 -26.13 -7.89 10.29
C ASP A 353 -25.77 -8.20 11.74
N ALA A 354 -25.24 -7.21 12.47
CA ALA A 354 -25.05 -7.33 13.92
C ALA A 354 -26.39 -7.59 14.62
N TRP A 355 -27.44 -6.84 14.28
CA TRP A 355 -28.77 -7.02 14.87
C TRP A 355 -29.36 -8.40 14.55
N LYS A 356 -29.32 -8.85 13.29
CA LYS A 356 -29.81 -10.19 12.89
C LYS A 356 -29.12 -11.32 13.65
N LYS A 357 -27.86 -11.13 14.04
CA LYS A 357 -27.10 -12.07 14.86
C LYS A 357 -27.54 -12.00 16.32
N ASP A 358 -27.54 -10.81 16.91
CA ASP A 358 -27.69 -10.62 18.35
C ASP A 358 -29.14 -10.80 18.82
N VAL A 359 -30.13 -10.51 17.97
CA VAL A 359 -31.57 -10.70 18.30
C VAL A 359 -31.93 -12.16 18.60
N ARG A 360 -31.10 -13.12 18.16
CA ARG A 360 -31.27 -14.54 18.47
C ARG A 360 -31.05 -14.86 19.95
N ASN A 361 -30.11 -14.14 20.57
CA ASN A 361 -29.76 -14.31 21.98
C ASN A 361 -30.41 -13.25 22.87
N PHE A 362 -30.77 -12.10 22.30
CA PHE A 362 -31.44 -10.99 22.99
C PHE A 362 -32.70 -10.57 22.21
N PRO A 363 -33.82 -11.31 22.30
CA PRO A 363 -35.01 -11.06 21.47
C PRO A 363 -35.66 -9.69 21.67
N GLN A 364 -35.36 -9.01 22.78
CA GLN A 364 -35.90 -7.70 23.14
C GLN A 364 -35.21 -6.53 22.42
N ILE A 365 -34.05 -6.73 21.80
CA ILE A 365 -33.23 -5.63 21.28
C ILE A 365 -33.86 -4.99 20.04
N LYS A 366 -33.72 -3.67 19.94
CA LYS A 366 -34.13 -2.91 18.77
C LYS A 366 -32.97 -2.05 18.28
N PRO A 367 -32.62 -2.08 16.98
CA PRO A 367 -31.59 -1.21 16.42
C PRO A 367 -31.99 0.25 16.54
N VAL A 368 -31.03 1.09 16.92
CA VAL A 368 -31.19 2.54 16.99
C VAL A 368 -30.69 3.16 15.70
N TYR A 369 -31.55 3.96 15.07
CA TYR A 369 -31.24 4.69 13.85
C TYR A 369 -31.17 6.18 14.11
N ALA A 370 -30.36 6.87 13.32
CA ALA A 370 -30.32 8.31 13.32
C ALA A 370 -31.67 8.90 12.86
N SER A 371 -32.16 9.90 13.58
CA SER A 371 -33.35 10.66 13.20
C SER A 371 -32.99 12.13 13.07
N ALA A 372 -33.44 12.78 11.98
CA ALA A 372 -33.21 14.20 11.76
C ALA A 372 -33.69 15.03 12.97
N ASN A 373 -32.90 16.04 13.33
CA ASN A 373 -33.22 16.98 14.39
C ASN A 373 -32.97 18.41 13.91
N ASP A 374 -34.03 19.22 13.85
CA ASP A 374 -33.95 20.58 13.33
C ASP A 374 -33.09 21.51 14.20
N ASP A 375 -32.79 21.15 15.43
CA ASP A 375 -31.92 21.90 16.34
C ASP A 375 -30.42 21.55 16.18
N ILE A 376 -30.09 20.55 15.35
CA ILE A 376 -28.71 20.08 15.11
C ILE A 376 -28.26 20.50 13.71
N LEU A 377 -27.10 21.16 13.63
CA LEU A 377 -26.34 21.37 12.41
C LEU A 377 -25.59 20.07 12.09
N GLU A 378 -25.83 19.51 10.90
CA GLU A 378 -25.13 18.34 10.40
C GLU A 378 -24.21 18.73 9.24
N VAL A 379 -22.91 18.56 9.41
CA VAL A 379 -21.91 18.77 8.35
C VAL A 379 -21.25 17.44 8.06
N ARG A 380 -21.57 16.86 6.90
CA ARG A 380 -21.19 15.49 6.54
C ARG A 380 -20.01 15.45 5.57
N ASN A 381 -19.28 14.33 5.61
CA ASN A 381 -18.25 13.90 4.66
C ASN A 381 -17.15 14.95 4.42
N GLN A 382 -16.81 15.73 5.46
CA GLN A 382 -15.71 16.67 5.38
C GLN A 382 -14.41 15.91 5.32
N VAL A 383 -13.51 16.32 4.43
CA VAL A 383 -12.22 15.66 4.28
C VAL A 383 -11.25 16.27 5.28
N TYR A 384 -10.82 15.49 6.27
CA TYR A 384 -9.87 15.97 7.28
C TYR A 384 -8.42 15.60 6.95
N LYS A 385 -8.20 14.57 6.10
CA LYS A 385 -6.86 14.13 5.70
C LYS A 385 -6.89 13.51 4.30
N ILE A 386 -5.86 13.80 3.51
CA ILE A 386 -5.65 13.25 2.16
C ILE A 386 -4.35 12.44 2.17
N LEU A 387 -4.41 11.19 1.71
CA LEU A 387 -3.32 10.23 1.67
C LEU A 387 -3.25 9.62 0.26
N GLY A 388 -2.57 10.30 -0.66
CA GLY A 388 -2.70 10.00 -2.09
C GLY A 388 -4.16 10.22 -2.53
N ASP A 389 -4.79 9.20 -3.10
CA ASP A 389 -6.20 9.23 -3.52
C ASP A 389 -7.20 8.97 -2.36
N ARG A 390 -6.73 8.46 -1.21
CA ARG A 390 -7.60 8.23 -0.05
C ARG A 390 -7.92 9.54 0.65
N LYS A 391 -9.21 9.89 0.73
CA LYS A 391 -9.74 11.02 1.51
C LYS A 391 -10.42 10.49 2.76
N LEU A 392 -9.82 10.68 3.93
CA LEU A 392 -10.45 10.33 5.21
C LEU A 392 -11.48 11.39 5.58
N GLN A 393 -12.66 10.94 5.98
CA GLN A 393 -13.82 11.79 6.20
C GLN A 393 -14.24 11.87 7.67
N ILE A 394 -14.82 13.01 8.03
CA ILE A 394 -15.41 13.31 9.33
C ILE A 394 -16.82 13.88 9.13
N ASP A 395 -17.76 13.48 9.98
CA ASP A 395 -19.06 14.16 10.08
C ASP A 395 -19.12 14.87 11.43
N VAL A 396 -19.54 16.13 11.42
CA VAL A 396 -19.68 16.97 12.61
C VAL A 396 -21.16 17.28 12.85
N PHE A 397 -21.58 17.13 14.10
CA PHE A 397 -22.90 17.48 14.60
C PHE A 397 -22.75 18.53 15.68
N ALA A 398 -23.39 19.67 15.50
CA ALA A 398 -23.30 20.77 16.44
C ALA A 398 -24.70 21.31 16.76
N PRO A 399 -24.96 21.80 17.97
CA PRO A 399 -26.22 22.48 18.26
C PRO A 399 -26.29 23.80 17.47
N LYS A 400 -27.41 24.07 16.77
CA LYS A 400 -27.56 25.30 15.95
C LYS A 400 -27.61 26.58 16.77
N ARG A 401 -28.04 26.49 18.02
CA ARG A 401 -28.21 27.62 18.93
C ARG A 401 -27.47 27.33 20.21
N VAL A 402 -26.36 28.03 20.40
CA VAL A 402 -25.56 27.93 21.62
C VAL A 402 -25.35 29.32 22.20
N GLU A 403 -25.59 29.47 23.49
CA GLU A 403 -25.35 30.74 24.21
C GLU A 403 -23.87 30.93 24.56
N SER A 404 -23.10 29.84 24.55
CA SER A 404 -21.65 29.80 24.80
C SER A 404 -20.99 28.67 24.00
N LEU A 405 -19.66 28.63 23.96
CA LEU A 405 -18.93 27.55 23.29
C LEU A 405 -19.24 26.20 23.95
N SER A 406 -19.50 25.19 23.11
CA SER A 406 -19.90 23.84 23.52
C SER A 406 -18.68 22.91 23.62
N PRO A 407 -18.61 21.98 24.59
CA PRO A 407 -17.57 20.97 24.61
C PRO A 407 -17.67 20.01 23.41
N GLY A 408 -16.54 19.40 23.06
CA GLY A 408 -16.40 18.54 21.88
C GLY A 408 -16.24 17.06 22.22
N ILE A 409 -16.70 16.18 21.35
CA ILE A 409 -16.46 14.72 21.44
C ILE A 409 -16.05 14.18 20.07
N VAL A 410 -14.83 13.67 19.95
CA VAL A 410 -14.41 12.90 18.76
C VAL A 410 -14.75 11.43 19.00
N MET A 411 -15.45 10.79 18.07
CA MET A 411 -16.05 9.46 18.26
C MET A 411 -15.49 8.44 17.25
N VAL A 412 -14.84 7.39 17.76
CA VAL A 412 -14.16 6.37 16.96
C VAL A 412 -14.99 5.08 16.89
N HIS A 413 -15.27 4.62 15.67
CA HIS A 413 -16.09 3.44 15.48
C HIS A 413 -15.32 2.12 15.74
N GLY A 414 -16.05 1.10 16.20
CA GLY A 414 -15.58 -0.28 16.29
C GLY A 414 -15.63 -1.06 14.97
N GLY A 415 -15.43 -2.37 15.04
CA GLY A 415 -15.34 -3.26 13.87
C GLY A 415 -14.05 -4.09 13.80
N GLY A 416 -13.41 -4.32 14.96
CA GLY A 416 -12.21 -5.16 15.09
C GLY A 416 -11.02 -4.64 14.30
N TRP A 417 -10.84 -3.32 14.21
CA TRP A 417 -9.80 -2.61 13.44
C TRP A 417 -9.80 -2.88 11.92
N LYS A 418 -10.66 -3.79 11.44
CA LYS A 418 -10.68 -4.34 10.09
C LYS A 418 -11.87 -3.87 9.27
N SER A 419 -13.02 -3.67 9.92
CA SER A 419 -14.31 -3.38 9.29
C SER A 419 -15.05 -2.25 10.03
N GLY A 420 -16.29 -1.97 9.62
CA GLY A 420 -17.13 -0.94 10.23
C GLY A 420 -16.97 0.44 9.62
N GLY A 421 -17.68 1.43 10.15
CA GLY A 421 -17.63 2.80 9.64
C GLY A 421 -18.14 3.83 10.64
N LYS A 422 -17.78 5.11 10.39
CA LYS A 422 -18.20 6.26 11.21
C LYS A 422 -19.72 6.36 11.36
N GLU A 423 -20.46 5.78 10.41
CA GLU A 423 -21.91 5.75 10.38
C GLU A 423 -22.52 5.08 11.62
N LEU A 424 -21.82 4.09 12.19
CA LEU A 424 -22.24 3.38 13.39
C LEU A 424 -22.28 4.27 14.64
N GLN A 425 -21.60 5.41 14.62
CA GLN A 425 -21.57 6.36 15.73
C GLN A 425 -22.60 7.50 15.57
N ILE A 426 -23.22 7.66 14.38
CA ILE A 426 -24.11 8.78 14.09
C ILE A 426 -25.27 8.89 15.10
N PRO A 427 -26.01 7.81 15.45
CA PRO A 427 -27.13 7.96 16.38
C PRO A 427 -26.69 8.50 17.74
N MET A 428 -25.58 7.98 18.28
CA MET A 428 -24.99 8.45 19.54
C MET A 428 -24.49 9.90 19.43
N ALA A 429 -23.83 10.24 18.32
CA ALA A 429 -23.33 11.59 18.05
C ALA A 429 -24.46 12.62 18.01
N MET A 430 -25.59 12.29 17.37
CA MET A 430 -26.77 13.15 17.33
C MET A 430 -27.47 13.25 18.69
N ALA A 431 -27.57 12.16 19.45
CA ALA A 431 -28.16 12.17 20.78
C ALA A 431 -27.38 13.10 21.74
N LEU A 432 -26.05 13.04 21.71
CA LEU A 432 -25.18 13.91 22.50
C LEU A 432 -25.17 15.35 21.96
N ALA A 433 -25.22 15.56 20.64
CA ALA A 433 -25.37 16.91 20.09
C ALA A 433 -26.71 17.56 20.49
N GLY A 434 -27.78 16.77 20.63
CA GLY A 434 -29.05 17.22 21.21
C GLY A 434 -28.96 17.62 22.70
N ARG A 435 -27.88 17.25 23.39
CA ARG A 435 -27.58 17.68 24.76
C ARG A 435 -26.63 18.87 24.83
N GLY A 436 -26.21 19.39 23.68
CA GLY A 436 -25.38 20.59 23.58
C GLY A 436 -23.89 20.32 23.40
N PHE A 437 -23.48 19.10 23.06
CA PHE A 437 -22.10 18.79 22.66
C PHE A 437 -21.88 19.04 21.16
N VAL A 438 -20.65 19.39 20.76
CA VAL A 438 -20.21 19.25 19.37
C VAL A 438 -19.62 17.86 19.22
N THR A 439 -20.25 16.98 18.43
CA THR A 439 -19.75 15.62 18.21
C THR A 439 -19.19 15.46 16.82
N ALA A 440 -18.12 14.67 16.68
CA ALA A 440 -17.48 14.43 15.40
C ALA A 440 -17.15 12.93 15.24
N VAL A 441 -17.78 12.27 14.27
CA VAL A 441 -17.55 10.84 13.99
C VAL A 441 -16.54 10.70 12.87
N VAL A 442 -15.51 9.87 13.08
CA VAL A 442 -14.31 9.86 12.21
C VAL A 442 -14.15 8.55 11.46
N GLU A 443 -13.80 8.63 10.17
CA GLU A 443 -13.16 7.51 9.49
C GLU A 443 -11.67 7.43 9.87
N TYR A 444 -11.11 6.23 9.91
CA TYR A 444 -9.67 5.98 10.02
C TYR A 444 -9.30 4.80 9.12
N ARG A 445 -8.02 4.64 8.79
CA ARG A 445 -7.56 3.51 7.97
C ARG A 445 -7.66 2.20 8.76
N LEU A 446 -8.33 1.21 8.18
CA LEU A 446 -8.52 -0.13 8.77
C LEU A 446 -7.36 -1.06 8.39
N SER A 447 -7.24 -2.21 9.06
CA SER A 447 -6.13 -3.15 8.87
C SER A 447 -5.87 -3.62 7.44
N PRO A 448 -6.88 -3.80 6.55
CA PRO A 448 -6.62 -4.10 5.14
C PRO A 448 -6.02 -2.92 4.36
N GLU A 449 -6.21 -1.70 4.86
CA GLU A 449 -5.75 -0.46 4.24
C GLU A 449 -4.36 -0.06 4.75
N ALA A 450 -4.14 -0.09 6.07
CA ALA A 450 -2.86 0.23 6.68
C ALA A 450 -2.68 -0.47 8.03
N PRO A 451 -1.46 -0.96 8.35
CA PRO A 451 -1.18 -1.52 9.66
C PRO A 451 -1.08 -0.43 10.73
N TYR A 452 -1.09 -0.85 11.99
CA TYR A 452 -0.69 -0.03 13.13
C TYR A 452 0.69 0.63 12.90
N PRO A 453 0.91 1.92 13.28
CA PRO A 453 0.01 2.82 14.03
C PRO A 453 -0.85 3.77 13.16
N ALA A 454 -1.06 3.48 11.87
CA ALA A 454 -1.68 4.42 10.93
C ALA A 454 -3.03 4.99 11.41
N GLY A 455 -3.94 4.15 11.91
CA GLY A 455 -5.24 4.58 12.42
C GLY A 455 -5.15 5.53 13.63
N ILE A 456 -4.12 5.39 14.48
CA ILE A 456 -3.89 6.29 15.62
C ILE A 456 -3.53 7.70 15.13
N HIS A 457 -2.63 7.76 14.14
CA HIS A 457 -2.22 9.03 13.52
C HIS A 457 -3.39 9.72 12.80
N ASP A 458 -4.28 8.93 12.20
CA ASP A 458 -5.47 9.43 11.52
C ASP A 458 -6.46 10.06 12.51
N VAL A 459 -6.77 9.38 13.62
CA VAL A 459 -7.67 9.92 14.66
C VAL A 459 -7.09 11.17 15.32
N LYS A 460 -5.77 11.21 15.59
CA LYS A 460 -5.13 12.43 16.10
C LYS A 460 -5.21 13.61 15.13
N GLU A 461 -5.06 13.34 13.83
CA GLU A 461 -5.27 14.37 12.81
C GLU A 461 -6.71 14.88 12.78
N ALA A 462 -7.69 13.98 12.95
CA ALA A 462 -9.09 14.38 13.04
C ALA A 462 -9.38 15.29 14.26
N ILE A 463 -8.75 15.03 15.41
CA ILE A 463 -8.84 15.91 16.59
C ILE A 463 -8.27 17.30 16.26
N ARG A 464 -7.10 17.36 15.63
CA ARG A 464 -6.49 18.65 15.22
C ARG A 464 -7.39 19.39 14.25
N TRP A 465 -7.91 18.69 13.25
CA TRP A 465 -8.82 19.25 12.26
C TRP A 465 -10.06 19.85 12.93
N LEU A 466 -10.71 19.11 13.83
CA LEU A 466 -11.88 19.60 14.54
C LEU A 466 -11.58 20.88 15.35
N LYS A 467 -10.41 20.94 16.01
CA LYS A 467 -10.00 22.11 16.80
C LYS A 467 -9.65 23.32 15.92
N VAL A 468 -9.05 23.11 14.75
CA VAL A 468 -8.81 24.19 13.78
C VAL A 468 -10.13 24.79 13.31
N HIS A 469 -11.15 23.95 13.12
CA HIS A 469 -12.49 24.38 12.66
C HIS A 469 -13.44 24.70 13.84
N ALA A 470 -12.91 24.88 15.06
CA ALA A 470 -13.75 25.01 16.26
C ALA A 470 -14.76 26.16 16.18
N ASN A 471 -14.36 27.30 15.61
CA ASN A 471 -15.23 28.47 15.44
C ASN A 471 -16.44 28.20 14.53
N GLU A 472 -16.29 27.32 13.55
CA GLU A 472 -17.37 26.97 12.59
C GLU A 472 -18.50 26.20 13.27
N PHE A 473 -18.18 25.47 14.33
CA PHE A 473 -19.10 24.59 15.04
C PHE A 473 -19.49 25.09 16.43
N GLY A 474 -19.00 26.26 16.85
CA GLY A 474 -19.20 26.77 18.20
C GLY A 474 -18.54 25.90 19.27
N LEU A 475 -17.44 25.23 18.94
CA LEU A 475 -16.70 24.31 19.81
C LEU A 475 -15.71 25.06 20.73
N ASP A 476 -15.66 24.66 22.00
CA ASP A 476 -14.55 24.98 22.89
C ASP A 476 -13.41 23.98 22.66
N SER A 477 -12.38 24.41 21.93
CA SER A 477 -11.22 23.57 21.58
C SER A 477 -10.38 23.15 22.80
N ASN A 478 -10.58 23.77 23.97
CA ASN A 478 -9.96 23.39 25.24
C ASN A 478 -10.80 22.37 26.03
N LYS A 479 -11.99 22.00 25.55
CA LYS A 479 -12.88 21.03 26.20
C LYS A 479 -13.30 19.93 25.24
N VAL A 480 -12.31 19.29 24.60
CA VAL A 480 -12.51 18.16 23.70
C VAL A 480 -12.24 16.84 24.42
N ALA A 481 -13.22 15.93 24.41
CA ALA A 481 -13.10 14.53 24.81
C ALA A 481 -12.98 13.61 23.58
N ILE A 482 -12.57 12.37 23.81
CA ILE A 482 -12.65 11.29 22.82
C ILE A 482 -13.49 10.15 23.36
N SER A 483 -14.30 9.54 22.50
CA SER A 483 -15.00 8.30 22.79
C SER A 483 -14.76 7.27 21.71
N GLY A 484 -14.94 6.00 22.05
CA GLY A 484 -14.92 4.95 21.05
C GLY A 484 -15.60 3.68 21.53
N SER A 485 -15.92 2.81 20.57
CA SER A 485 -16.57 1.53 20.84
C SER A 485 -15.76 0.34 20.34
N SER A 486 -15.62 -0.71 21.15
CA SER A 486 -14.84 -1.90 20.82
C SER A 486 -13.41 -1.55 20.38
N ALA A 487 -12.98 -1.95 19.18
CA ALA A 487 -11.71 -1.50 18.59
C ALA A 487 -11.53 0.03 18.64
N GLY A 488 -12.61 0.80 18.46
CA GLY A 488 -12.60 2.25 18.61
C GLY A 488 -12.38 2.71 20.05
N GLY A 489 -12.86 1.97 21.06
CA GLY A 489 -12.63 2.25 22.49
C GLY A 489 -11.15 2.09 22.84
N GLN A 490 -10.53 1.01 22.35
CA GLN A 490 -9.09 0.80 22.44
C GLN A 490 -8.30 1.94 21.77
N ILE A 491 -8.68 2.35 20.55
CA ILE A 491 -8.03 3.48 19.86
C ILE A 491 -8.25 4.79 20.64
N ALA A 492 -9.45 5.03 21.16
CA ALA A 492 -9.77 6.24 21.92
C ALA A 492 -8.92 6.35 23.18
N ALA A 493 -8.77 5.26 23.93
CA ALA A 493 -7.88 5.19 25.08
C ALA A 493 -6.42 5.43 24.70
N LEU A 494 -5.92 4.78 23.65
CA LEU A 494 -4.53 4.94 23.22
C LEU A 494 -4.25 6.38 22.73
N VAL A 495 -5.15 6.95 21.92
CA VAL A 495 -5.03 8.33 21.42
C VAL A 495 -5.07 9.33 22.57
N GLY A 496 -6.00 9.17 23.51
CA GLY A 496 -6.20 10.12 24.60
C GLY A 496 -5.10 10.10 25.65
N LEU A 497 -4.49 8.94 25.89
CA LEU A 497 -3.41 8.77 26.86
C LEU A 497 -2.02 9.05 26.28
N THR A 498 -1.88 9.34 24.98
CA THR A 498 -0.57 9.53 24.35
C THR A 498 -0.35 10.97 23.88
N LYS A 499 0.88 11.46 24.05
CA LYS A 499 1.36 12.76 23.57
C LYS A 499 2.81 12.75 23.07
N SER A 500 3.43 11.57 23.01
CA SER A 500 4.80 11.40 22.51
C SER A 500 4.82 11.39 20.98
N TYR A 501 5.96 11.82 20.42
CA TYR A 501 6.19 11.93 18.98
C TYR A 501 5.80 10.66 18.19
N GLU A 502 6.01 9.47 18.78
CA GLU A 502 5.68 8.18 18.18
C GLU A 502 4.18 7.99 17.86
N TYR A 503 3.29 8.58 18.66
CA TYR A 503 1.84 8.49 18.46
C TYR A 503 1.27 9.70 17.73
N GLU A 504 1.93 10.87 17.76
CA GLU A 504 1.36 12.10 17.21
C GLU A 504 1.16 12.04 15.69
N GLY A 505 2.03 11.33 14.97
CA GLY A 505 2.08 11.37 13.51
C GLY A 505 2.50 12.75 12.99
N GLU A 506 2.64 12.87 11.67
CA GLU A 506 2.92 14.15 11.01
C GLU A 506 1.63 14.95 10.79
N SER A 507 1.70 16.25 11.04
CA SER A 507 0.59 17.20 10.89
C SER A 507 1.12 18.57 10.46
N SER A 508 0.44 19.21 9.52
CA SER A 508 0.64 20.62 9.18
C SER A 508 -0.35 21.55 9.92
N LEU A 509 -1.33 20.99 10.61
CA LEU A 509 -2.35 21.74 11.35
C LEU A 509 -1.77 22.31 12.64
N GLU A 510 -1.97 23.61 12.86
CA GLU A 510 -1.55 24.33 14.07
C GLU A 510 -2.52 24.10 15.24
N ALA A 511 -2.76 22.83 15.60
CA ALA A 511 -3.57 22.45 16.75
C ALA A 511 -2.99 21.23 17.47
N SER A 512 -3.25 21.13 18.77
CA SER A 512 -2.86 19.96 19.57
C SER A 512 -3.87 18.83 19.47
N SER A 513 -3.41 17.57 19.41
CA SER A 513 -4.26 16.38 19.46
C SER A 513 -4.72 15.99 20.88
N ILE A 514 -4.32 16.75 21.92
CA ILE A 514 -4.64 16.46 23.33
C ILE A 514 -6.15 16.53 23.57
N VAL A 515 -6.69 15.57 24.31
CA VAL A 515 -8.09 15.55 24.79
C VAL A 515 -8.11 15.62 26.32
N HIS A 516 -9.27 15.91 26.89
CA HIS A 516 -9.44 16.19 28.31
C HIS A 516 -10.31 15.17 29.05
N ALA A 517 -10.90 14.23 28.33
CA ALA A 517 -11.60 13.08 28.89
C ALA A 517 -11.65 11.95 27.85
N ILE A 518 -11.76 10.71 28.33
CA ILE A 518 -11.88 9.51 27.48
C ILE A 518 -13.13 8.73 27.89
N ILE A 519 -13.88 8.26 26.91
CA ILE A 519 -15.00 7.32 27.10
C ILE A 519 -14.68 6.05 26.33
N ASP A 520 -14.47 4.96 27.06
CA ASP A 520 -14.21 3.64 26.50
C ASP A 520 -15.45 2.76 26.62
N MET A 521 -16.07 2.43 25.49
CA MET A 521 -17.17 1.48 25.41
C MET A 521 -16.64 0.12 24.93
N ASP A 522 -16.44 -0.80 25.85
CA ASP A 522 -16.02 -2.19 25.55
C ASP A 522 -14.74 -2.31 24.69
N GLY A 523 -13.80 -1.38 24.85
CA GLY A 523 -12.46 -1.44 24.28
C GLY A 523 -11.46 -2.14 25.21
N ILE A 524 -10.66 -3.02 24.64
CA ILE A 524 -9.55 -3.65 25.37
C ILE A 524 -8.41 -2.65 25.58
N LEU A 525 -7.76 -2.73 26.75
CA LEU A 525 -6.65 -1.85 27.13
C LEU A 525 -5.31 -2.58 27.16
N ALA A 526 -5.34 -3.91 27.08
CA ALA A 526 -4.16 -4.77 26.97
C ALA A 526 -4.41 -5.93 26.01
N PHE A 527 -3.66 -5.98 24.91
CA PHE A 527 -3.76 -7.06 23.93
C PHE A 527 -3.20 -8.39 24.46
N HIS A 528 -2.13 -8.34 25.24
CA HIS A 528 -1.58 -9.50 25.96
C HIS A 528 -2.02 -9.42 27.43
N HIS A 529 -3.11 -10.09 27.75
CA HIS A 529 -3.75 -10.11 29.06
C HIS A 529 -4.55 -11.43 29.21
N PRO A 530 -4.68 -12.02 30.41
CA PRO A 530 -5.44 -13.26 30.60
C PRO A 530 -6.90 -13.23 30.11
N GLU A 531 -7.51 -12.03 30.10
CA GLU A 531 -8.87 -11.84 29.62
C GLU A 531 -8.97 -11.51 28.12
N SER A 532 -7.85 -11.17 27.47
CA SER A 532 -7.85 -10.78 26.05
C SER A 532 -8.11 -11.97 25.13
N ALA A 533 -8.94 -11.78 24.11
CA ALA A 533 -9.33 -12.82 23.15
C ALA A 533 -9.36 -12.36 21.68
N GLU A 534 -8.83 -11.19 21.35
CA GLU A 534 -8.93 -10.60 20.00
C GLU A 534 -7.99 -11.25 18.96
N GLY A 535 -6.90 -11.89 19.42
CA GLY A 535 -6.08 -12.85 18.68
C GLY A 535 -5.80 -12.51 17.22
N GLN A 536 -6.61 -13.05 16.30
CA GLN A 536 -6.41 -12.93 14.86
C GLN A 536 -6.63 -11.51 14.33
N VAL A 537 -7.73 -10.85 14.71
CA VAL A 537 -8.04 -9.50 14.19
C VAL A 537 -7.04 -8.46 14.71
N ALA A 538 -6.61 -8.62 15.97
CA ALA A 538 -5.51 -7.83 16.53
C ALA A 538 -4.19 -8.10 15.79
N SER A 539 -3.87 -9.36 15.51
CA SER A 539 -2.65 -9.73 14.76
C SER A 539 -2.63 -9.16 13.34
N GLU A 540 -3.77 -9.13 12.65
CA GLU A 540 -3.89 -8.54 11.30
C GLU A 540 -3.59 -7.03 11.34
N TRP A 541 -4.13 -6.32 12.33
CA TRP A 541 -3.90 -4.88 12.48
C TRP A 541 -2.48 -4.53 12.96
N LEU A 542 -1.95 -5.29 13.92
CA LEU A 542 -0.62 -5.09 14.51
C LEU A 542 0.51 -5.64 13.61
N GLY A 543 0.16 -6.28 12.49
CA GLY A 543 1.11 -6.79 11.50
C GLY A 543 1.94 -7.98 11.99
N GLY A 544 1.41 -8.79 12.92
CA GLY A 544 2.08 -9.97 13.49
C GLY A 544 1.43 -10.43 14.80
N THR A 545 1.70 -11.68 15.22
CA THR A 545 1.21 -12.22 16.49
C THR A 545 2.00 -11.67 17.68
N TYR A 546 1.49 -11.82 18.91
CA TYR A 546 2.23 -11.41 20.12
C TYR A 546 3.61 -12.07 20.21
N GLY A 547 3.72 -13.35 19.84
CA GLY A 547 5.01 -14.06 19.83
C GLY A 547 6.00 -13.53 18.78
N GLN A 548 5.54 -12.77 17.78
CA GLN A 548 6.37 -12.21 16.71
C GLN A 548 6.76 -10.76 16.97
N LYS A 549 5.83 -9.96 17.53
CA LYS A 549 5.99 -8.52 17.73
C LYS A 549 5.46 -8.08 19.11
N PRO A 550 5.99 -8.64 20.22
CA PRO A 550 5.50 -8.33 21.56
C PRO A 550 5.59 -6.83 21.85
N GLU A 551 6.65 -6.17 21.36
CA GLU A 551 6.82 -4.73 21.51
C GLU A 551 5.73 -3.91 20.81
N VAL A 552 5.23 -4.33 19.65
CA VAL A 552 4.15 -3.63 18.93
C VAL A 552 2.81 -3.83 19.64
N TRP A 553 2.56 -5.05 20.14
CA TRP A 553 1.37 -5.35 20.93
C TRP A 553 1.34 -4.57 22.25
N ASP A 554 2.50 -4.47 22.91
CA ASP A 554 2.62 -3.70 24.14
C ASP A 554 2.52 -2.19 23.87
N HIS A 555 3.12 -1.72 22.76
CA HIS A 555 3.03 -0.33 22.30
C HIS A 555 1.60 0.07 21.94
N ALA A 556 0.82 -0.85 21.37
CA ALA A 556 -0.59 -0.63 21.08
C ALA A 556 -1.52 -0.81 22.30
N SER A 557 -1.01 -1.21 23.46
CA SER A 557 -1.82 -1.45 24.67
C SER A 557 -1.79 -0.23 25.59
N PRO A 558 -2.91 0.51 25.75
CA PRO A 558 -3.00 1.64 26.68
C PRO A 558 -2.48 1.35 28.10
N LEU A 559 -2.71 0.14 28.61
CA LEU A 559 -2.24 -0.27 29.93
C LEU A 559 -0.72 -0.22 30.06
N TYR A 560 0.04 -0.48 28.99
CA TYR A 560 1.50 -0.63 29.03
C TYR A 560 2.26 0.64 28.67
N LEU A 561 1.56 1.77 28.50
CA LEU A 561 2.20 3.07 28.29
C LEU A 561 3.12 3.44 29.45
N LYS A 562 4.36 3.83 29.13
CA LYS A 562 5.38 4.23 30.11
C LYS A 562 5.11 5.61 30.73
N HIS A 563 4.60 6.54 29.92
CA HIS A 563 4.37 7.93 30.30
C HIS A 563 2.98 8.42 29.84
N PRO A 564 1.90 7.81 30.34
CA PRO A 564 0.55 8.15 29.91
C PRO A 564 0.16 9.57 30.34
N ASN A 565 -0.58 10.25 29.47
CA ASN A 565 -1.24 11.51 29.76
C ASN A 565 -2.61 11.22 30.39
N PHE A 566 -2.61 10.85 31.67
CA PHE A 566 -3.85 10.52 32.36
C PHE A 566 -4.82 11.71 32.37
N VAL A 567 -6.04 11.44 31.89
CA VAL A 567 -7.19 12.33 31.90
C VAL A 567 -8.38 11.52 32.43
N PRO A 568 -9.45 12.18 32.91
CA PRO A 568 -10.61 11.45 33.40
C PRO A 568 -11.14 10.42 32.40
N MET A 569 -11.51 9.23 32.87
CA MET A 569 -11.97 8.13 32.02
C MET A 569 -13.31 7.54 32.49
N LEU A 570 -14.23 7.33 31.55
CA LEU A 570 -15.46 6.57 31.75
C LEU A 570 -15.35 5.23 31.03
N PHE A 571 -15.63 4.14 31.73
CA PHE A 571 -15.72 2.80 31.17
C PHE A 571 -17.18 2.34 31.14
N ILE A 572 -17.70 2.02 29.95
CA ILE A 572 -19.05 1.46 29.78
C ILE A 572 -18.93 0.08 29.15
N ASN A 573 -19.47 -0.92 29.82
CA ASN A 573 -19.13 -2.30 29.56
C ASN A 573 -20.34 -3.19 29.28
N SER A 574 -20.23 -4.10 28.31
CA SER A 574 -21.14 -5.23 28.20
C SER A 574 -20.86 -6.26 29.29
N GLN A 575 -21.66 -7.32 29.31
CA GLN A 575 -21.47 -8.43 30.25
C GLN A 575 -20.23 -9.29 29.97
N TYR A 576 -19.51 -9.09 28.85
CA TYR A 576 -18.43 -9.99 28.43
C TYR A 576 -17.04 -9.50 28.91
N PRO A 577 -16.38 -10.20 29.86
CA PRO A 577 -15.11 -9.75 30.44
C PRO A 577 -13.98 -9.57 29.42
N ARG A 578 -14.03 -10.30 28.30
CA ARG A 578 -12.98 -10.24 27.26
C ARG A 578 -12.75 -8.86 26.65
N PHE A 579 -13.75 -7.98 26.75
CA PHE A 579 -13.66 -6.61 26.25
C PHE A 579 -13.12 -5.63 27.29
N HIS A 580 -12.82 -6.09 28.51
CA HIS A 580 -12.36 -5.25 29.62
C HIS A 580 -10.90 -5.53 29.97
N ALA A 581 -10.21 -6.33 29.15
CA ALA A 581 -8.84 -6.75 29.39
C ALA A 581 -7.92 -5.54 29.65
N GLY A 582 -7.33 -5.48 30.84
CA GLY A 582 -6.44 -4.41 31.30
C GLY A 582 -7.13 -3.17 31.88
N ARG A 583 -8.46 -3.16 31.99
CA ARG A 583 -9.24 -2.03 32.55
C ARG A 583 -8.94 -1.82 34.02
N ASP A 584 -9.02 -2.87 34.81
CA ASP A 584 -8.94 -2.76 36.27
C ASP A 584 -7.53 -2.29 36.69
N GLU A 585 -6.49 -2.79 36.03
CA GLU A 585 -5.10 -2.33 36.24
C GLU A 585 -4.88 -0.89 35.75
N LEU A 586 -5.60 -0.44 34.70
CA LEU A 586 -5.52 0.96 34.27
C LEU A 586 -6.23 1.87 35.26
N ILE A 587 -7.35 1.45 35.84
CA ILE A 587 -8.06 2.18 36.90
C ILE A 587 -7.16 2.33 38.12
N GLU A 588 -6.47 1.28 38.55
CA GLU A 588 -5.49 1.37 39.64
C GLU A 588 -4.41 2.43 39.37
N LYS A 589 -3.97 2.56 38.11
CA LYS A 589 -3.02 3.61 37.71
C LYS A 589 -3.62 5.01 37.71
N LEU A 590 -4.90 5.15 37.31
CA LEU A 590 -5.63 6.42 37.37
C LEU A 590 -5.84 6.87 38.82
N ASP A 591 -6.26 5.96 39.69
CA ASP A 591 -6.44 6.20 41.12
C ASP A 591 -5.13 6.60 41.79
N ALA A 592 -4.03 5.90 41.48
CA ALA A 592 -2.70 6.26 41.97
C ALA A 592 -2.24 7.65 41.50
N ALA A 593 -2.72 8.10 40.33
CA ALA A 593 -2.47 9.44 39.80
C ALA A 593 -3.48 10.50 40.28
N GLY A 594 -4.50 10.11 41.07
CA GLY A 594 -5.56 11.00 41.50
C GLY A 594 -6.46 11.50 40.36
N VAL A 595 -6.56 10.74 39.27
CA VAL A 595 -7.37 11.06 38.09
C VAL A 595 -8.70 10.34 38.16
N TYR A 596 -9.80 11.09 38.01
CA TYR A 596 -11.15 10.56 38.13
C TYR A 596 -11.45 9.47 37.10
N SER A 597 -12.00 8.34 37.54
CA SER A 597 -12.60 7.36 36.65
C SER A 597 -13.88 6.79 37.22
N GLU A 598 -14.76 6.28 36.35
CA GLU A 598 -15.96 5.54 36.75
C GLU A 598 -16.27 4.40 35.78
N VAL A 599 -16.90 3.35 36.29
CA VAL A 599 -17.17 2.11 35.56
C VAL A 599 -18.66 1.78 35.65
N HIS A 600 -19.27 1.49 34.51
CA HIS A 600 -20.65 1.05 34.41
C HIS A 600 -20.73 -0.21 33.56
N THR A 601 -21.34 -1.26 34.08
CA THR A 601 -21.54 -2.52 33.35
C THR A 601 -23.02 -2.77 33.16
N PHE A 602 -23.43 -3.04 31.93
CA PHE A 602 -24.78 -3.48 31.62
C PHE A 602 -24.86 -5.01 31.68
N PRO A 603 -25.51 -5.60 32.70
CA PRO A 603 -25.74 -7.04 32.73
C PRO A 603 -26.64 -7.45 31.58
N GLU A 604 -26.52 -8.70 31.13
CA GLU A 604 -27.36 -9.30 30.10
C GLU A 604 -27.39 -8.53 28.76
N SER A 605 -26.29 -7.86 28.45
CA SER A 605 -26.15 -7.06 27.22
C SER A 605 -25.36 -7.80 26.14
N PRO A 606 -25.66 -7.56 24.84
CA PRO A 606 -24.76 -7.94 23.76
C PRO A 606 -23.51 -7.04 23.77
N HIS A 607 -22.49 -7.41 22.98
CA HIS A 607 -21.30 -6.58 22.83
C HIS A 607 -21.63 -5.19 22.27
N PRO A 608 -22.27 -5.04 21.09
CA PRO A 608 -22.63 -3.71 20.57
C PRO A 608 -23.89 -3.12 21.23
N PHE A 609 -23.99 -3.16 22.56
CA PHE A 609 -25.16 -2.65 23.31
C PHE A 609 -25.47 -1.17 23.00
N TRP A 610 -24.44 -0.37 22.70
CA TRP A 610 -24.57 1.05 22.33
C TRP A 610 -25.28 1.27 20.98
N LEU A 611 -25.60 0.21 20.23
CA LEU A 611 -26.39 0.27 19.00
C LEU A 611 -27.87 -0.11 19.23
N TYR A 612 -28.24 -0.50 20.45
CA TYR A 612 -29.53 -1.13 20.73
C TYR A 612 -30.26 -0.52 21.91
N GLU A 613 -31.58 -0.46 21.80
CA GLU A 613 -32.44 -0.39 22.99
C GLU A 613 -32.42 -1.74 23.74
N PRO A 614 -32.47 -1.73 25.09
CA PRO A 614 -32.70 -0.58 25.97
C PRO A 614 -31.43 0.13 26.47
N TRP A 615 -30.24 -0.20 25.96
CA TRP A 615 -28.97 0.30 26.51
C TRP A 615 -28.48 1.60 25.87
N PHE A 616 -28.97 1.96 24.69
CA PHE A 616 -28.60 3.19 23.98
C PHE A 616 -28.82 4.43 24.85
N GLN A 617 -30.06 4.65 25.32
CA GLN A 617 -30.38 5.85 26.09
C GLN A 617 -29.63 5.94 27.43
N PRO A 618 -29.53 4.87 28.24
CA PRO A 618 -28.65 4.86 29.41
C PRO A 618 -27.18 5.14 29.09
N THR A 619 -26.67 4.69 27.94
CA THR A 619 -25.30 4.99 27.50
C THR A 619 -25.15 6.49 27.26
N VAL A 620 -26.10 7.14 26.57
CA VAL A 620 -26.12 8.60 26.38
C VAL A 620 -26.13 9.33 27.73
N ASP A 621 -26.94 8.87 28.68
CA ASP A 621 -27.04 9.46 30.03
C ASP A 621 -25.72 9.40 30.81
N LEU A 622 -25.03 8.26 30.75
CA LEU A 622 -23.73 8.07 31.40
C LEU A 622 -22.67 8.98 30.77
N MET A 623 -22.61 9.03 29.44
CA MET A 623 -21.65 9.87 28.72
C MET A 623 -21.85 11.36 29.03
N ASP A 624 -23.09 11.83 28.99
CA ASP A 624 -23.45 13.22 29.29
C ASP A 624 -23.13 13.60 30.75
N GLY A 625 -23.55 12.76 31.71
CA GLY A 625 -23.29 13.00 33.14
C GLY A 625 -21.80 13.04 33.47
N PHE A 626 -21.03 12.12 32.89
CA PHE A 626 -19.57 12.09 33.03
C PHE A 626 -18.92 13.35 32.45
N LEU A 627 -19.24 13.70 31.20
CA LEU A 627 -18.62 14.83 30.51
C LEU A 627 -18.97 16.17 31.17
N SER A 628 -20.22 16.35 31.58
CA SER A 628 -20.67 17.54 32.33
C SER A 628 -19.85 17.71 33.62
N LYS A 629 -19.58 16.60 34.31
CA LYS A 629 -18.78 16.58 35.54
C LYS A 629 -17.31 16.94 35.31
N VAL A 630 -16.68 16.42 34.25
CA VAL A 630 -15.22 16.54 34.07
C VAL A 630 -14.80 17.72 33.18
N LEU A 631 -15.69 18.22 32.31
CA LEU A 631 -15.44 19.37 31.45
C LEU A 631 -16.03 20.68 32.01
N ASN A 632 -16.78 20.63 33.12
CA ASN A 632 -17.43 21.76 33.76
C ASN A 632 -18.24 22.59 32.74
N TYR A 633 -19.24 21.98 32.13
CA TYR A 633 -20.07 22.57 31.10
C TYR A 633 -21.54 22.52 31.50
#